data_AF-A0A538M976-F1
#
_entry.id   AF-A0A538M976-F1
#
_cell.length_a   1.000
_cell.length_b   1.000
_cell.length_c   1.000
_cell.angle_alpha   90.00
_cell.angle_beta   90.00
_cell.angle_gamma   90.00
#
_symmetry.space_group_name_H-M   'P 1'
#
loop_
_entity.id
_entity.type
_entity.pdbx_description
1 polymer ?
#
loop_
_entity_poly.entity_id
_entity_poly.type
_entity_poly.pdbx_seq_one_letter_code
_entity_poly.pdbx_strand_id
1 'polypeptide(L)'
;MLCSSALRTRETLGRVLPGLGPEMTVRIEPSLYSFEADQLLDRLREVPGDVGSVMLIGHNPAMQELGSVLAAEGDRLDELRKGFPTAALAELDVPVGSWEELKPGSGRLERFVLPRELASG
;
A
#
# COMPACT_ATOMS: atom_id res chain seq x y z
N MET A 1 8.12 -1.57 6.13
CA MET A 1 7.93 -1.06 4.75
C MET A 1 8.47 -2.04 3.73
N LEU A 2 7.67 -2.32 2.70
CA LEU A 2 8.00 -3.18 1.57
C LEU A 2 8.09 -2.29 0.32
N CYS A 3 9.18 -2.35 -0.43
CA CYS A 3 9.39 -1.46 -1.59
C CYS A 3 9.98 -2.24 -2.78
N SER A 4 9.43 -2.00 -3.97
CA SER A 4 10.03 -2.51 -5.21
C SER A 4 11.46 -2.00 -5.40
N SER A 5 12.31 -2.82 -6.02
CA SER A 5 13.72 -2.50 -6.32
C SER A 5 13.93 -1.44 -7.40
N ALA A 6 12.88 -1.06 -8.13
CA ALA A 6 12.95 -0.04 -9.18
C ALA A 6 13.47 1.30 -8.65
N LEU A 7 14.24 2.02 -9.48
CA LEU A 7 14.84 3.29 -9.06
C LEU A 7 13.79 4.31 -8.58
N ARG A 8 12.69 4.48 -9.33
CA ARG A 8 11.59 5.40 -8.99
C ARG A 8 10.91 5.11 -7.65
N THR A 9 10.79 3.84 -7.26
CA THR A 9 10.19 3.46 -5.97
C THR A 9 11.17 3.70 -4.83
N ARG A 10 12.47 3.46 -5.05
CA ARG A 10 13.53 3.80 -4.11
C ARG A 10 13.72 5.30 -3.91
N GLU A 11 13.55 6.10 -4.96
CA GLU A 11 13.52 7.56 -4.86
C GLU A 11 12.31 8.06 -4.06
N THR A 12 11.14 7.46 -4.28
CA THR A 12 9.92 7.74 -3.49
C THR A 12 10.15 7.39 -2.02
N LEU A 13 10.68 6.20 -1.75
CA LEU A 13 11.10 5.75 -0.42
C LEU A 13 12.02 6.78 0.26
N GLY A 14 13.06 7.25 -0.45
CA GLY A 14 14.00 8.24 0.10
C GLY A 14 13.35 9.56 0.51
N ARG A 15 12.23 9.94 -0.13
CA ARG A 15 11.45 11.14 0.24
C ARG A 15 10.48 10.90 1.39
N VAL A 16 9.98 9.67 1.53
CA VAL A 16 9.01 9.30 2.57
C VAL A 16 9.71 8.99 3.90
N LEU A 17 10.88 8.35 3.87
CA LEU A 17 11.61 7.91 5.07
C LEU A 17 11.84 9.01 6.12
N PRO A 18 12.22 10.26 5.77
CA PRO A 18 12.42 11.32 6.76
C PRO A 18 11.15 11.69 7.54
N GLY A 19 9.97 11.42 6.97
CA GLY A 19 8.68 11.64 7.63
C GLY A 19 8.22 10.45 8.49
N LEU A 20 8.97 9.35 8.51
CA LEU A 20 8.64 8.14 9.26
C LEU A 20 9.56 7.97 10.47
N GLY A 21 9.04 7.31 11.51
CA GLY A 21 9.78 7.07 12.75
C GLY A 21 11.00 6.15 12.59
N PRO A 22 11.95 6.18 13.53
CA PRO A 22 13.22 5.47 13.44
C PRO A 22 13.10 3.93 13.49
N GLU A 23 11.97 3.39 13.94
CA GLU A 23 11.74 1.94 14.09
C GLU A 23 11.30 1.26 12.79
N MET A 24 11.19 2.00 11.68
CA MET A 24 10.73 1.47 10.41
C MET A 24 11.75 0.51 9.79
N THR A 25 11.42 -0.79 9.75
CA THR A 25 12.19 -1.77 8.97
C THR A 25 11.85 -1.65 7.48
N VAL A 26 12.86 -1.44 6.64
CA VAL A 26 12.70 -1.32 5.18
C VAL A 26 13.22 -2.59 4.49
N ARG A 27 12.39 -3.16 3.61
CA ARG A 27 12.77 -4.28 2.74
C ARG A 27 12.61 -3.88 1.28
N ILE A 28 13.69 -4.01 0.52
CA ILE A 28 13.69 -3.82 -0.94
C ILE A 28 13.56 -5.19 -1.58
N GLU A 29 12.49 -5.40 -2.35
CA GLU A 29 12.14 -6.72 -2.86
C GLU A 29 11.89 -6.66 -4.38
N PRO A 30 12.67 -7.39 -5.19
CA PRO A 30 12.46 -7.43 -6.64
C PRO A 30 11.07 -7.98 -7.04
N SER A 31 10.50 -8.89 -6.25
CA SER A 31 9.16 -9.46 -6.45
C SER A 31 8.05 -8.40 -6.42
N LEU A 32 8.27 -7.28 -5.74
CA LEU A 32 7.32 -6.16 -5.70
C LEU A 32 7.36 -5.30 -6.96
N TYR A 33 8.26 -5.59 -7.91
CA TYR A 33 8.08 -5.21 -9.30
C TYR A 33 7.04 -6.13 -9.95
N SER A 34 5.82 -6.08 -9.44
CA SER A 34 4.69 -6.84 -9.94
C SER A 34 3.62 -5.90 -10.45
N PHE A 35 2.86 -6.40 -11.42
CA PHE A 35 1.68 -5.75 -11.98
C PHE A 35 0.39 -6.50 -11.60
N GLU A 36 0.50 -7.57 -10.80
CA GLU A 36 -0.59 -8.42 -10.37
C GLU A 36 -0.88 -8.19 -8.88
N ALA A 37 -2.14 -7.91 -8.52
CA ALA A 37 -2.52 -7.62 -7.14
C ALA A 37 -2.51 -8.84 -6.22
N ASP A 38 -2.75 -10.04 -6.77
CA ASP A 38 -2.72 -11.31 -6.03
C ASP A 38 -1.32 -11.59 -5.45
N GLN A 39 -0.26 -11.34 -6.21
CA GLN A 39 1.13 -11.48 -5.76
C GLN A 39 1.46 -10.52 -4.62
N LEU A 40 0.92 -9.29 -4.67
CA LEU A 40 1.09 -8.32 -3.58
C LEU A 40 0.31 -8.74 -2.34
N LEU A 41 -0.89 -9.28 -2.50
CA LEU A 41 -1.70 -9.82 -1.41
C LEU A 41 -1.01 -11.01 -0.74
N ASP A 42 -0.52 -11.97 -1.52
CA ASP A 42 0.21 -13.12 -1.00
C ASP A 42 1.48 -12.69 -0.26
N ARG A 43 2.20 -11.70 -0.79
CA ARG A 43 3.35 -11.15 -0.08
C ARG A 43 2.97 -10.46 1.23
N LEU A 44 1.84 -9.75 1.29
CA LEU A 44 1.34 -9.16 2.54
C LEU A 44 1.00 -10.24 3.57
N ARG A 45 0.45 -11.39 3.15
CA ARG A 45 0.16 -12.52 4.05
C ARG A 45 1.40 -13.11 4.71
N GLU A 46 2.56 -12.98 4.09
CA GLU A 46 3.85 -13.44 4.64
C GLU A 46 4.47 -12.45 5.65
N VAL A 47 3.80 -11.34 5.97
CA VAL A 47 4.30 -10.39 6.98
C VAL A 47 4.16 -11.01 8.38
N PRO A 48 5.21 -10.93 9.23
CA PRO A 48 5.14 -11.44 10.60
C PRO A 48 3.97 -10.85 11.40
N GLY A 49 3.28 -11.68 12.18
CA GLY A 49 2.07 -11.29 12.92
C GLY A 49 2.28 -10.24 14.03
N ASP A 50 3.51 -9.98 14.43
CA ASP A 50 3.88 -8.91 15.38
C ASP A 50 3.98 -7.52 14.72
N VAL A 51 3.91 -7.44 13.38
CA VAL A 51 3.94 -6.18 12.64
C VAL A 51 2.55 -5.55 12.63
N GLY A 52 2.35 -4.46 13.36
CA GLY A 52 1.05 -3.77 13.42
C GLY A 52 0.68 -2.92 12.19
N SER A 53 1.64 -2.58 11.32
CA SER A 53 1.36 -1.82 10.09
C SER A 53 2.41 -2.07 9.00
N VAL A 54 1.97 -2.05 7.74
CA VAL A 54 2.82 -2.22 6.57
C VAL A 54 2.53 -1.13 5.56
N MET A 55 3.58 -0.42 5.14
CA MET A 55 3.54 0.43 3.96
C MET A 55 4.15 -0.30 2.77
N LEU A 56 3.44 -0.33 1.65
CA LEU A 56 3.87 -0.92 0.39
C LEU A 56 4.11 0.17 -0.66
N ILE A 57 5.30 0.19 -1.26
CA ILE A 57 5.67 1.09 -2.37
C ILE A 57 5.91 0.25 -3.63
N GLY A 58 4.94 0.27 -4.54
CA GLY A 58 4.91 -0.56 -5.74
C GLY A 58 4.51 0.21 -6.99
N HIS A 59 3.86 -0.51 -7.92
CA HIS A 59 3.53 0.00 -9.26
C HIS A 59 2.06 -0.23 -9.59
N ASN A 60 1.51 0.63 -10.43
CA ASN A 60 0.22 0.36 -11.06
C ASN A 60 0.38 -0.62 -12.23
N PRO A 61 -0.65 -1.42 -12.54
CA PRO A 61 -2.01 -1.38 -11.97
C PRO A 61 -2.17 -2.05 -10.59
N ALA A 62 -1.20 -2.88 -10.18
CA ALA A 62 -1.29 -3.71 -8.97
C ALA A 62 -1.67 -2.94 -7.69
N MET A 63 -1.11 -1.74 -7.46
CA MET A 63 -1.44 -0.94 -6.27
C MET A 63 -2.92 -0.52 -6.22
N GLN A 64 -3.45 -0.06 -7.36
CA GLN A 64 -4.87 0.32 -7.48
C GLN A 64 -5.78 -0.88 -7.26
N GLU A 65 -5.46 -2.00 -7.90
CA GLU A 65 -6.25 -3.21 -7.83
C GLU A 65 -6.21 -3.82 -6.43
N LEU A 66 -5.04 -3.90 -5.80
CA LEU A 66 -4.89 -4.37 -4.42
C LEU A 66 -5.73 -3.55 -3.44
N GLY A 67 -5.67 -2.22 -3.51
CA GLY A 67 -6.49 -1.34 -2.69
C GLY A 67 -7.98 -1.54 -2.92
N SER A 68 -8.38 -1.74 -4.19
CA SER A 68 -9.78 -1.98 -4.58
C SER A 68 -10.30 -3.35 -4.12
N VAL A 69 -9.45 -4.36 -4.12
CA VAL A 69 -9.77 -5.75 -3.75
C VAL A 69 -9.82 -5.92 -2.23
N LEU A 70 -8.91 -5.27 -1.49
CA LEU A 70 -8.87 -5.39 -0.03
C LEU A 70 -10.01 -4.63 0.67
N ALA A 71 -10.35 -3.44 0.19
CA ALA A 71 -11.39 -2.62 0.81
C ALA A 71 -12.80 -3.05 0.38
N ALA A 72 -13.64 -3.46 1.34
CA ALA A 72 -15.07 -3.70 1.13
C ALA A 72 -15.88 -2.40 1.07
N GLU A 73 -15.47 -1.40 1.86
CA GLU A 73 -16.15 -0.12 2.03
C GLU A 73 -15.16 1.03 2.25
N GLY A 74 -15.67 2.26 2.23
CA GLY A 74 -14.92 3.49 2.45
C GLY A 74 -15.36 4.62 1.52
N ASP A 75 -15.38 5.85 2.03
CA ASP A 75 -16.04 6.99 1.37
C ASP A 75 -15.46 7.34 -0.01
N ARG A 76 -14.15 7.12 -0.18
CA ARG A 76 -13.43 7.39 -1.44
C ARG A 76 -13.12 6.13 -2.26
N LEU A 77 -13.73 4.99 -1.93
CA LEU A 77 -13.41 3.71 -2.58
C LEU A 77 -13.73 3.73 -4.08
N ASP A 78 -14.84 4.37 -4.47
CA ASP A 78 -15.19 4.55 -5.89
C ASP A 78 -14.21 5.46 -6.64
N GLU A 79 -13.56 6.39 -5.96
CA GLU A 79 -12.51 7.22 -6.57
C GLU A 79 -11.21 6.42 -6.75
N LEU A 80 -10.81 5.65 -5.73
CA LEU A 80 -9.66 4.73 -5.81
C LEU A 80 -9.83 3.75 -6.98
N ARG A 81 -11.03 3.17 -7.14
CA ARG A 81 -11.35 2.26 -8.25
C ARG A 81 -11.25 2.93 -9.63
N LYS A 82 -11.51 4.24 -9.72
CA LYS A 82 -11.39 5.01 -10.97
C LYS A 82 -9.93 5.34 -11.31
N GLY A 83 -9.04 5.43 -10.34
CA GLY A 83 -7.63 5.68 -10.61
C GLY A 83 -6.76 5.87 -9.38
N PHE A 84 -5.51 5.45 -9.49
CA PHE A 84 -4.48 5.61 -8.47
C PHE A 84 -3.28 6.38 -9.03
N PRO A 85 -3.29 7.71 -9.14
CA PRO A 85 -2.19 8.44 -9.80
C PRO A 85 -0.86 8.27 -9.05
N THR A 86 0.25 8.55 -9.73
CA THR A 86 1.60 8.49 -9.15
C THR A 86 1.66 9.24 -7.82
N ALA A 87 2.25 8.64 -6.79
CA ALA A 87 2.35 9.17 -5.42
C ALA A 87 1.01 9.34 -4.67
N ALA A 88 -0.09 8.79 -5.18
CA ALA A 88 -1.28 8.58 -4.35
C ALA A 88 -1.00 7.60 -3.21
N LEU A 89 -1.70 7.78 -2.10
CA LEU A 89 -1.63 6.94 -0.91
C LEU A 89 -3.04 6.48 -0.56
N ALA A 90 -3.25 5.17 -0.52
CA ALA A 90 -4.42 4.58 0.11
C ALA A 90 -4.01 3.99 1.46
N GLU A 91 -4.74 4.35 2.50
CA GLU A 91 -4.63 3.79 3.83
C GLU A 91 -5.85 2.93 4.09
N LEU A 92 -5.60 1.66 4.38
CA LEU A 92 -6.64 0.70 4.68
C LEU A 92 -6.50 0.24 6.12
N ASP A 93 -7.62 0.23 6.84
CA ASP A 93 -7.73 -0.53 8.09
C ASP A 93 -8.16 -1.96 7.75
N VAL A 94 -7.51 -2.95 8.36
CA VAL A 94 -7.71 -4.38 8.09
C VAL A 94 -7.88 -5.12 9.41
N PRO A 95 -9.11 -5.26 9.93
CA PRO A 95 -9.37 -5.88 11.24
C PRO A 95 -9.26 -7.42 11.18
N VAL A 96 -8.04 -7.91 10.93
CA VAL A 96 -7.67 -9.33 10.89
C VAL A 96 -6.80 -9.70 12.08
N GLY A 97 -6.86 -10.96 12.55
CA GLY A 97 -6.07 -11.42 13.69
C GLY A 97 -4.57 -11.58 13.36
N SER A 98 -4.26 -11.80 12.08
CA SER A 98 -2.90 -11.88 11.55
C SER A 98 -2.89 -11.51 10.07
N TRP A 99 -1.71 -11.21 9.51
CA TRP A 99 -1.57 -10.92 8.08
C TRP A 99 -1.95 -12.11 7.18
N GLU A 100 -1.78 -13.35 7.64
CA GLU A 100 -2.14 -14.56 6.91
C GLU A 100 -3.65 -14.64 6.60
N GLU A 101 -4.48 -14.06 7.47
CA GLU A 101 -5.95 -14.02 7.34
C GLU A 101 -6.44 -12.94 6.36
N LEU A 102 -5.54 -12.09 5.85
CA LEU A 102 -5.87 -11.02 4.93
C LEU A 102 -6.52 -11.59 3.65
N LYS A 103 -7.71 -11.08 3.30
CA LYS A 103 -8.49 -11.57 2.16
C LYS A 103 -9.19 -10.43 1.42
N PRO A 104 -9.63 -10.63 0.17
CA PRO A 104 -10.48 -9.66 -0.51
C PRO A 104 -11.67 -9.23 0.35
N GLY A 105 -11.93 -7.92 0.40
CA GLY A 105 -13.01 -7.32 1.19
C GLY A 105 -12.85 -7.44 2.70
N SER A 106 -11.64 -7.73 3.22
CA SER A 106 -11.40 -7.77 4.68
C SER A 106 -11.08 -6.43 5.30
N GLY A 107 -10.86 -5.39 4.50
CA GLY A 107 -10.49 -4.07 4.98
C GLY A 107 -11.51 -2.98 4.66
N ARG A 108 -11.22 -1.80 5.17
CA ARG A 108 -11.92 -0.55 4.92
C ARG A 108 -10.93 0.51 4.44
N LEU A 109 -11.29 1.25 3.42
CA LEU A 109 -10.49 2.39 2.97
C LEU A 109 -10.74 3.58 3.91
N GLU A 110 -9.74 3.87 4.75
CA GLU A 110 -9.81 4.97 5.72
C GLU A 110 -9.46 6.31 5.09
N ARG A 111 -8.37 6.33 4.31
CA ARG A 111 -7.92 7.55 3.63
C ARG A 111 -7.48 7.21 2.22
N PHE A 112 -7.83 8.09 1.30
CA PHE A 112 -7.23 8.12 -0.03
C PHE A 112 -6.72 9.52 -0.27
N VAL A 113 -5.41 9.68 -0.42
CA VAL A 113 -4.73 10.95 -0.53
C VAL A 113 -4.16 11.08 -1.94
N LEU A 114 -4.53 12.16 -2.63
CA LEU A 114 -4.03 12.45 -3.97
C LEU A 114 -2.99 13.57 -3.91
N PRO A 115 -1.86 13.48 -4.64
CA PRO A 115 -0.82 14.52 -4.58
C PRO A 115 -1.33 15.92 -4.93
N ARG A 116 -2.28 16.01 -5.87
CA ARG A 116 -2.91 17.28 -6.26
C ARG A 116 -3.64 17.99 -5.12
N GLU A 117 -4.05 17.25 -4.09
CA GLU A 117 -4.76 17.79 -2.92
C GLU A 117 -3.78 18.30 -1.86
N LEU A 118 -2.52 17.85 -1.89
CA LEU A 118 -1.47 18.24 -0.96
C LEU A 118 -0.74 19.52 -1.37
N ALA A 119 -0.82 19.92 -2.64
CA ALA A 119 -0.16 21.10 -3.19
C ALA A 119 -0.78 22.45 -2.75
N SER A 120 -1.67 22.44 -1.75
CA SER A 120 -2.36 23.62 -1.22
C SER A 120 -1.88 24.01 0.20
N GLY A 121 -0.79 23.42 0.69
CA GLY A 121 -0.23 23.65 2.03
C GLY A 121 1.12 24.33 2.02
#